data_AF-A0A125NVS4-F1
#
_entry.id   AF-A0A125NVS4-F1
#
_cell.length_a   1.000
_cell.length_b   1.000
_cell.length_c   1.000
_cell.angle_alpha   90.00
_cell.angle_beta   90.00
_cell.angle_gamma   90.00
#
_symmetry.space_group_name_H-M   'P 1'
#
loop_
_entity.id
_entity.type
_entity.pdbx_description
1 polymer ?
#
loop_
_entity_poly.entity_id
_entity_poly.type
_entity_poly.pdbx_seq_one_letter_code
_entity_poly.pdbx_strand_id
1 'polypeptide(L)'
;MTKIKDKLVAAAQPGLDRAKIQTEITELQSQLKGMSDAATLQGQNWLSVDSEAAGYNATKKIVSSIARSGGSISVQSISIDTSSMVLFDASTQDDGVGIIDAYRDGTTGERHATQPGTPAATDFRLSTMNISTLTDSAAHLATLDGYIKAADLAISEMAAGATTLGAAKARIDIQQSFVSSLKNSIESGISQLVDADMNAESTRLQALQVKQQLGIQALAIANSSSQSILSLFR
;
A
#
# COMPACT_ATOMS: atom_id res chain seq x y z
N MET A 1 3.38 -2.96 22.35
CA MET A 1 2.33 -2.40 23.22
C MET A 1 1.74 -3.40 24.22
N THR A 2 1.29 -4.61 23.82
CA THR A 2 0.72 -5.57 24.79
C THR A 2 1.63 -5.85 25.99
N LYS A 3 2.94 -6.07 25.74
CA LYS A 3 3.92 -6.22 26.83
C LYS A 3 4.02 -4.99 27.75
N ILE A 4 3.87 -3.78 27.21
CA ILE A 4 3.87 -2.54 28.01
C ILE A 4 2.62 -2.51 28.90
N LYS A 5 1.44 -2.83 28.34
CA LYS A 5 0.20 -2.98 29.13
C LYS A 5 0.39 -4.00 30.26
N ASP A 6 0.91 -5.19 29.97
CA ASP A 6 1.10 -6.22 30.99
C ASP A 6 2.03 -5.75 32.12
N LYS A 7 3.08 -4.97 31.78
CA LYS A 7 3.97 -4.34 32.77
C LYS A 7 3.27 -3.25 33.58
N LEU A 8 2.39 -2.45 32.97
CA LEU A 8 1.58 -1.46 33.69
C LEU A 8 0.57 -2.12 34.64
N VAL A 9 -0.06 -3.21 34.22
CA VAL A 9 -0.94 -4.02 35.07
C VAL A 9 -0.17 -4.64 36.23
N ALA A 10 1.05 -5.14 35.99
CA ALA A 10 1.91 -5.64 37.05
C ALA A 10 2.31 -4.52 38.03
N ALA A 11 2.62 -3.32 37.54
CA ALA A 11 2.94 -2.16 38.38
C ALA A 11 1.77 -1.69 39.25
N ALA A 12 0.53 -2.09 38.92
CA ALA A 12 -0.68 -1.75 39.69
C ALA A 12 -0.87 -2.66 40.91
N GLN A 13 -0.14 -3.77 40.97
CA GLN A 13 -0.13 -4.62 42.14
C GLN A 13 0.70 -3.99 43.26
N PRO A 14 0.18 -3.95 44.51
CA PRO A 14 0.89 -3.34 45.62
C PRO A 14 2.17 -4.10 45.98
N GLY A 15 3.19 -3.37 46.43
CA GLY A 15 4.46 -3.94 46.88
C GLY A 15 5.48 -4.32 45.81
N LEU A 16 5.22 -4.03 44.52
CA LEU A 16 6.21 -4.18 43.45
C LEU A 16 7.07 -2.91 43.28
N ASP A 17 8.33 -3.11 42.91
CA ASP A 17 9.27 -2.03 42.62
C ASP A 17 9.00 -1.43 41.22
N ARG A 18 8.25 -0.33 41.21
CA ARG A 18 7.84 0.36 39.99
C ARG A 18 9.00 1.02 39.25
N ALA A 19 10.12 1.32 39.93
CA ALA A 19 11.31 1.84 39.26
C ALA A 19 11.99 0.77 38.39
N LYS A 20 12.03 -0.48 38.86
CA LYS A 20 12.52 -1.61 38.04
C LYS A 20 11.60 -1.88 36.85
N ILE A 21 10.29 -1.89 37.08
CA ILE A 21 9.30 -2.07 36.00
C ILE A 21 9.41 -0.93 34.98
N GLN A 22 9.63 0.31 35.43
CA GLN A 22 9.85 1.44 34.52
C GLN A 22 11.04 1.22 33.60
N THR A 23 12.16 0.68 34.09
CA THR A 23 13.33 0.39 33.24
C THR A 23 12.97 -0.57 32.10
N GLU A 24 12.16 -1.60 32.38
CA GLU A 24 11.68 -2.52 31.36
C GLU A 24 10.69 -1.86 30.38
N ILE A 25 9.80 -0.98 30.88
CA ILE A 25 8.88 -0.21 30.04
C ILE A 25 9.67 0.73 29.10
N THR A 26 10.67 1.43 29.61
CA THR A 26 11.53 2.32 28.83
C THR A 26 12.22 1.55 27.70
N GLU A 27 12.72 0.35 27.98
CA GLU A 27 13.33 -0.50 26.95
C GLU A 27 12.29 -0.93 25.89
N LEU A 28 11.08 -1.33 26.30
CA LEU A 28 10.01 -1.68 25.37
C LEU A 28 9.54 -0.48 24.52
N GLN A 29 9.50 0.73 25.10
CA GLN A 29 9.20 1.98 24.37
C GLN A 29 10.30 2.29 23.33
N SER A 30 11.57 2.13 23.72
CA SER A 30 12.72 2.28 22.83
C SER A 30 12.67 1.29 21.67
N GLN A 31 12.39 0.02 21.95
CA GLN A 31 12.23 -1.01 20.92
C GLN A 31 11.06 -0.68 19.98
N LEU A 32 9.92 -0.23 20.50
CA LEU A 32 8.78 0.17 19.69
C LEU A 32 9.13 1.33 18.76
N LYS A 33 9.82 2.36 19.28
CA LYS A 33 10.30 3.49 18.49
C LYS A 33 11.30 3.05 17.43
N GLY A 34 12.28 2.23 17.80
CA GLY A 34 13.28 1.70 16.87
C GLY A 34 12.66 0.88 15.73
N MET A 35 11.67 0.03 16.03
CA MET A 35 10.93 -0.72 15.02
C MET A 35 10.11 0.20 14.11
N SER A 36 9.46 1.22 14.69
CA SER A 36 8.71 2.20 13.90
C SER A 36 9.60 3.00 12.98
N ASP A 37 10.75 3.49 13.47
CA ASP A 37 11.72 4.27 12.69
C ASP A 37 12.39 3.46 11.57
N ALA A 38 12.61 2.16 11.79
CA ALA A 38 13.18 1.24 10.80
C ALA A 38 12.19 0.79 9.71
N ALA A 39 10.88 0.95 9.92
CA ALA A 39 9.87 0.53 8.97
C ALA A 39 9.91 1.42 7.72
N THR A 40 10.47 0.92 6.61
CA THR A 40 10.55 1.65 5.35
C THR A 40 9.86 0.89 4.22
N LEU A 41 9.03 1.60 3.46
CA LEU A 41 8.44 1.14 2.20
C LEU A 41 8.93 2.06 1.08
N GLN A 42 9.70 1.51 0.13
CA GLN A 42 10.27 2.26 -0.99
C GLN A 42 11.06 3.52 -0.56
N GLY A 43 11.75 3.44 0.59
CA GLY A 43 12.53 4.55 1.13
C GLY A 43 11.73 5.57 1.94
N GLN A 44 10.42 5.36 2.13
CA GLN A 44 9.57 6.21 2.96
C GLN A 44 9.07 5.45 4.19
N ASN A 45 9.09 6.10 5.35
CA ASN A 45 8.47 5.58 6.56
C ASN A 45 7.01 6.08 6.64
N TRP A 46 6.07 5.17 6.90
CA TRP A 46 4.64 5.47 7.01
C TRP A 46 4.14 5.40 8.46
N LEU A 47 4.97 4.89 9.38
CA LEU A 47 4.63 4.71 10.80
C LEU A 47 5.29 5.76 11.70
N SER A 48 6.49 6.20 11.35
CA SER A 48 7.20 7.33 11.94
C SER A 48 7.28 8.43 10.88
N VAL A 49 6.56 9.52 11.09
CA VAL A 49 6.46 10.61 10.12
C VAL A 49 6.75 11.94 10.79
N ASP A 50 6.92 12.95 9.94
CA ASP A 50 6.89 14.34 10.34
C ASP A 50 5.81 14.99 9.47
N SER A 51 4.66 15.32 10.06
CA SER A 51 3.55 15.94 9.35
C SER A 51 3.77 17.43 9.04
N GLU A 52 4.79 18.07 9.61
CA GLU A 52 5.20 19.44 9.28
C GLU A 52 6.20 19.48 8.12
N ALA A 53 6.92 18.39 7.88
CA ALA A 53 7.93 18.32 6.85
C ALA A 53 7.36 18.73 5.48
N ALA A 54 8.11 19.57 4.76
CA ALA A 54 7.74 20.02 3.43
C ALA A 54 7.53 18.82 2.49
N GLY A 55 6.33 18.69 1.94
CA GLY A 55 5.96 17.57 1.07
C GLY A 55 5.37 16.36 1.80
N TYR A 56 5.06 16.46 3.09
CA TYR A 56 4.28 15.44 3.78
C TYR A 56 2.94 15.23 3.07
N ASN A 57 2.55 13.96 2.97
CA ASN A 57 1.29 13.55 2.37
C ASN A 57 0.78 12.32 3.11
N ALA A 58 -0.34 12.47 3.82
CA ALA A 58 -1.00 11.38 4.54
C ALA A 58 -1.67 10.38 3.60
N THR A 59 -2.05 10.76 2.38
CA THR A 59 -2.65 9.85 1.40
C THR A 59 -1.62 9.33 0.39
N LYS A 60 -1.07 8.15 0.66
CA LYS A 60 -0.13 7.48 -0.24
C LYS A 60 -0.86 6.87 -1.43
N LYS A 61 -0.40 7.16 -2.65
CA LYS A 61 -0.96 6.60 -3.88
C LYS A 61 -0.07 5.49 -4.41
N ILE A 62 -0.65 4.30 -4.57
CA ILE A 62 0.00 3.16 -5.23
C ILE A 62 -0.57 3.05 -6.64
N VAL A 63 0.29 2.99 -7.65
CA VAL A 63 -0.13 2.81 -9.04
C VAL A 63 -0.73 1.42 -9.21
N SER A 64 -1.98 1.39 -9.66
CA SER A 64 -2.87 0.23 -9.67
C SER A 64 -3.01 -0.34 -11.08
N SER A 65 -3.15 0.52 -12.08
CA SER A 65 -3.12 0.13 -13.49
C SER A 65 -2.82 1.32 -14.38
N ILE A 66 -2.38 1.02 -15.59
CA ILE A 66 -2.24 2.00 -16.67
C ILE A 66 -3.26 1.61 -17.72
N ALA A 67 -4.28 2.44 -17.90
CA ALA A 67 -5.28 2.27 -18.95
C ALA A 67 -4.92 3.17 -20.14
N ARG A 68 -5.09 2.64 -21.35
CA ARG A 68 -5.00 3.42 -22.59
C ARG A 68 -6.38 3.46 -23.22
N SER A 69 -6.97 4.65 -23.33
CA SER A 69 -8.24 4.86 -24.02
C SER A 69 -8.10 6.05 -24.96
N GLY A 70 -8.43 5.86 -26.24
CA GLY A 70 -8.43 6.92 -27.25
C GLY A 70 -7.08 7.60 -27.51
N GLY A 71 -5.95 6.93 -27.24
CA GLY A 71 -4.60 7.49 -27.42
C GLY A 71 -4.02 8.20 -26.18
N SER A 72 -4.83 8.43 -25.14
CA SER A 72 -4.36 8.97 -23.84
C SER A 72 -4.04 7.84 -22.86
N ILE A 73 -2.96 8.01 -22.09
CA ILE A 73 -2.55 7.10 -21.02
C ILE A 73 -3.09 7.65 -19.70
N SER A 74 -3.97 6.92 -19.02
CA SER A 74 -4.46 7.26 -17.68
C SER A 74 -3.93 6.28 -16.64
N VAL A 75 -3.34 6.79 -15.57
CA VAL A 75 -2.85 5.98 -14.44
C VAL A 75 -3.93 5.91 -13.37
N GLN A 76 -4.45 4.72 -13.11
CA GLN A 76 -5.31 4.48 -11.95
C GLN A 76 -4.44 4.21 -10.74
N SER A 77 -4.85 4.72 -9.58
CA SER A 77 -4.13 4.53 -8.32
C SER A 77 -5.06 4.13 -7.19
N ILE A 78 -4.53 3.33 -6.27
CA ILE A 78 -5.14 3.03 -4.98
C ILE A 78 -4.60 4.06 -4.00
N SER A 79 -5.50 4.85 -3.42
CA SER A 79 -5.16 5.81 -2.36
C SER A 79 -5.28 5.11 -1.01
N ILE A 80 -4.25 5.23 -0.19
CA ILE A 80 -4.16 4.70 1.17
C ILE A 80 -3.96 5.89 2.09
N ASP A 81 -4.92 6.12 2.98
CA ASP A 81 -4.77 7.10 4.05
C ASP A 81 -3.94 6.48 5.18
N THR A 82 -2.81 7.10 5.48
CA THR A 82 -1.87 6.67 6.53
C THR A 82 -2.08 7.40 7.85
N SER A 83 -2.98 8.38 7.93
CA SER A 83 -3.21 9.15 9.18
C SER A 83 -3.56 8.25 10.38
N SER A 84 -4.34 7.20 10.16
CA SER A 84 -4.77 6.26 11.21
C SER A 84 -3.73 5.20 11.59
N MET A 85 -2.58 5.13 10.91
CA MET A 85 -1.52 4.16 11.19
C MET A 85 -0.21 4.79 11.69
N VAL A 86 -0.12 6.11 11.73
CA VAL A 86 1.05 6.82 12.26
C VAL A 86 1.19 6.53 13.75
N LEU A 87 2.31 5.92 14.14
CA LEU A 87 2.66 5.63 15.52
C LEU A 87 3.35 6.80 16.19
N PHE A 88 4.25 7.45 15.45
CA PHE A 88 5.01 8.62 15.90
C PHE A 88 4.93 9.73 14.86
N ASP A 89 4.64 10.94 15.32
CA ASP A 89 4.66 12.16 14.53
C ASP A 89 5.57 13.19 15.19
N ALA A 90 6.65 13.57 14.51
CA ALA A 90 7.61 14.56 15.00
C ALA A 90 7.06 16.00 15.01
N SER A 91 5.87 16.22 14.45
CA SER A 91 5.20 17.50 14.38
C SER A 91 4.96 18.13 15.75
N THR A 92 5.19 19.43 15.81
CA THR A 92 4.89 20.32 16.94
C THR A 92 3.56 21.06 16.77
N GLN A 93 2.87 20.87 15.63
CA GLN A 93 1.59 21.50 15.32
C GLN A 93 0.41 20.72 15.90
N ASP A 94 -0.72 21.41 16.04
CA ASP A 94 -1.94 20.90 16.66
C ASP A 94 -2.44 19.59 16.02
N ASP A 95 -2.31 19.40 14.70
CA ASP A 95 -2.81 18.19 14.03
C ASP A 95 -1.79 17.01 14.01
N GLY A 96 -0.59 17.23 14.54
CA GLY A 96 0.52 16.29 14.56
C GLY A 96 0.42 15.27 15.69
N VAL A 97 -0.52 14.33 15.60
CA VAL A 97 -0.81 13.35 16.67
C VAL A 97 -0.58 11.90 16.23
N GLY A 98 0.57 11.33 16.60
CA GLY A 98 0.82 9.89 16.48
C GLY A 98 0.07 9.08 17.55
N ILE A 99 -0.13 7.78 17.32
CA ILE A 99 -0.84 6.90 18.28
C ILE A 99 -0.11 6.81 19.63
N ILE A 100 1.23 6.87 19.62
CA ILE A 100 2.08 6.59 20.79
C ILE A 100 2.65 7.86 21.44
N ASP A 101 2.87 8.93 20.67
CA ASP A 101 3.44 10.19 21.14
C ASP A 101 2.44 11.34 21.30
N ALA A 102 1.19 11.16 20.87
CA ALA A 102 0.13 12.10 21.22
C ALA A 102 -0.12 12.15 22.73
N TYR A 103 -0.57 13.32 23.19
CA TYR A 103 -1.09 13.48 24.53
C TYR A 103 -2.40 12.69 24.68
N ARG A 104 -2.53 12.03 25.83
CA ARG A 104 -3.71 11.28 26.25
C ARG A 104 -4.20 11.78 27.60
N ASP A 105 -5.51 11.74 27.78
CA ASP A 105 -6.15 12.09 29.05
C ASP A 105 -5.74 11.10 30.14
N GLY A 106 -5.30 11.62 31.28
CA GLY A 106 -4.82 10.84 32.43
C GLY A 106 -5.84 9.92 33.11
N THR A 107 -7.13 10.08 32.83
CA THR A 107 -8.23 9.36 33.51
C THR A 107 -8.94 8.39 32.55
N THR A 108 -9.24 8.85 31.34
CA THR A 108 -9.93 8.05 30.31
C THR A 108 -8.96 7.28 29.43
N GLY A 109 -7.73 7.78 29.27
CA GLY A 109 -6.73 7.24 28.34
C GLY A 109 -6.99 7.59 26.87
N GLU A 110 -8.04 8.40 26.60
CA GLU A 110 -8.41 8.82 25.26
C GLU A 110 -7.31 9.68 24.64
N ARG A 111 -7.07 9.47 23.35
CA ARG A 111 -6.13 10.28 22.58
C ARG A 111 -6.74 11.64 22.30
N HIS A 112 -5.97 12.70 22.56
CA HIS A 112 -6.40 14.02 22.13
C HIS A 112 -6.36 14.09 20.60
N ALA A 113 -7.44 14.58 19.99
CA ALA A 113 -7.53 14.71 18.54
C ALA A 113 -6.51 15.72 17.98
N THR A 114 -6.07 16.65 18.82
CA THR A 114 -5.02 17.63 18.52
C THR A 114 -4.00 17.70 19.67
N GLN A 115 -2.77 18.14 19.41
CA GLN A 115 -1.83 18.50 20.45
C GLN A 115 -2.41 19.64 21.29
N PRO A 116 -2.59 19.46 22.62
CA PRO A 116 -2.99 20.57 23.48
C PRO A 116 -1.81 21.55 23.60
N GLY A 117 -2.00 22.81 23.17
CA GLY A 117 -0.99 23.86 23.35
C GLY A 117 -0.58 24.10 24.82
N THR A 118 -1.41 23.68 25.77
CA THR A 118 -1.01 23.48 27.17
C THR A 118 -1.66 22.19 27.66
N PRO A 119 -0.90 21.09 27.84
CA PRO A 119 -1.45 19.83 28.33
C PRO A 119 -1.98 20.00 29.75
N ALA A 120 -3.06 19.30 30.07
CA ALA A 120 -3.53 19.23 31.45
C ALA A 120 -2.47 18.54 32.33
N ALA A 121 -2.48 18.82 33.63
CA ALA A 121 -1.49 18.25 34.55
C ALA A 121 -1.53 16.71 34.63
N THR A 122 -2.66 16.10 34.24
CA THR A 122 -2.87 14.66 34.18
C THR A 122 -2.56 14.06 32.82
N ASP A 123 -2.34 14.88 31.79
CA ASP A 123 -2.07 14.39 30.44
C ASP A 123 -0.67 13.79 30.35
N PHE A 124 -0.54 12.77 29.53
CA PHE A 124 0.71 12.06 29.35
C PHE A 124 0.85 11.53 27.93
N ARG A 125 2.05 11.08 27.59
CA ARG A 125 2.35 10.40 26.32
C ARG A 125 2.79 8.98 26.62
N LEU A 126 2.31 8.00 25.84
CA LEU A 126 2.73 6.60 26.00
C LEU A 126 4.22 6.42 25.67
N SER A 127 4.81 7.30 24.87
CA SER A 127 6.23 7.31 24.52
C SER A 127 7.16 7.75 25.66
N THR A 128 6.69 8.61 26.58
CA THR A 128 7.52 9.21 27.64
C THR A 128 6.94 9.05 29.05
N MET A 129 5.87 8.27 29.22
CA MET A 129 5.25 7.99 30.51
C MET A 129 6.27 7.42 31.51
N ASN A 130 6.11 7.82 32.78
CA ASN A 130 6.98 7.39 33.87
C ASN A 130 6.15 6.97 35.08
N ILE A 131 6.38 5.74 35.57
CA ILE A 131 5.72 5.16 36.74
C ILE A 131 6.64 5.05 37.98
N SER A 132 7.91 5.44 37.89
CA SER A 132 8.91 5.17 38.93
C SER A 132 8.65 5.91 40.25
N THR A 133 7.99 7.05 40.19
CA THR A 133 7.64 7.88 41.36
C THR A 133 6.24 7.59 41.92
N LEU A 134 5.47 6.74 41.24
CA LEU A 134 4.12 6.40 41.68
C LEU A 134 4.18 5.48 42.91
N THR A 135 3.19 5.61 43.79
CA THR A 135 3.05 4.84 45.04
C THR A 135 1.68 4.15 45.12
N ASP A 136 1.41 3.40 46.20
CA ASP A 136 0.11 2.74 46.42
C ASP A 136 -1.01 3.69 46.88
N SER A 137 -0.81 5.02 46.76
CA SER A 137 -1.86 6.01 46.96
C SER A 137 -3.00 5.84 45.95
N ALA A 138 -4.24 6.06 46.38
CA ALA A 138 -5.43 5.98 45.50
C ALA A 138 -5.31 6.88 44.26
N ALA A 139 -4.69 8.06 44.39
CA ALA A 139 -4.47 8.96 43.26
C ALA A 139 -3.50 8.37 42.23
N HIS A 140 -2.42 7.73 42.69
CA HIS A 140 -1.41 7.11 41.83
C HIS A 140 -1.93 5.82 41.17
N LEU A 141 -2.78 5.07 41.86
CA LEU A 141 -3.48 3.92 41.27
C LEU A 141 -4.45 4.36 40.17
N ALA A 142 -5.14 5.49 40.35
CA ALA A 142 -5.99 6.08 39.31
C ALA A 142 -5.18 6.51 38.07
N THR A 143 -4.02 7.14 38.25
CA THR A 143 -3.10 7.46 37.14
C THR A 143 -2.67 6.20 36.39
N LEU A 144 -2.36 5.13 37.10
CA LEU A 144 -1.92 3.88 36.49
C LEU A 144 -3.05 3.15 35.76
N ASP A 145 -4.28 3.24 36.25
CA ASP A 145 -5.47 2.79 35.53
C ASP A 145 -5.67 3.56 34.21
N GLY A 146 -5.48 4.88 34.22
CA GLY A 146 -5.46 5.71 33.01
C GLY A 146 -4.38 5.28 32.01
N TYR A 147 -3.18 4.96 32.50
CA TYR A 147 -2.08 4.44 31.69
C TYR A 147 -2.41 3.08 31.04
N ILE A 148 -3.08 2.18 31.78
CA ILE A 148 -3.52 0.88 31.27
C ILE A 148 -4.60 1.07 30.18
N LYS A 149 -5.59 1.93 30.44
CA LYS A 149 -6.63 2.28 29.45
C LYS A 149 -6.05 2.88 28.18
N ALA A 150 -5.10 3.81 28.30
CA ALA A 150 -4.40 4.37 27.16
C ALA A 150 -3.62 3.33 26.37
N ALA A 151 -2.94 2.40 27.05
CA ALA A 151 -2.25 1.31 26.38
C ALA A 151 -3.23 0.41 25.61
N ASP A 152 -4.42 0.15 26.16
CA ASP A 152 -5.49 -0.60 25.48
C ASP A 152 -6.05 0.14 24.26
N LEU A 153 -6.35 1.43 24.40
CA LEU A 153 -6.83 2.27 23.30
C LEU A 153 -5.78 2.37 22.19
N ALA A 154 -4.51 2.56 22.53
CA ALA A 154 -3.42 2.54 21.56
C ALA A 154 -3.32 1.19 20.82
N ILE A 155 -3.53 0.06 21.50
CA ILE A 155 -3.59 -1.26 20.84
C ILE A 155 -4.77 -1.32 19.86
N SER A 156 -5.94 -0.79 20.24
CA SER A 156 -7.12 -0.72 19.38
C SER A 156 -6.90 0.17 18.15
N GLU A 157 -6.30 1.35 18.33
CA GLU A 157 -5.94 2.28 17.26
C GLU A 157 -4.94 1.67 16.28
N MET A 158 -3.88 1.01 16.78
CA MET A 158 -2.93 0.27 15.93
C MET A 158 -3.62 -0.85 15.16
N ALA A 159 -4.58 -1.56 15.78
CA ALA A 159 -5.35 -2.60 15.10
C ALA A 159 -6.24 -2.01 13.99
N ALA A 160 -6.86 -0.85 14.21
CA ALA A 160 -7.64 -0.14 13.19
C ALA A 160 -6.77 0.32 12.00
N GLY A 161 -5.57 0.84 12.28
CA GLY A 161 -4.56 1.14 11.25
C GLY A 161 -4.16 -0.11 10.45
N ALA A 162 -3.93 -1.23 11.14
CA ALA A 162 -3.62 -2.52 10.50
C ALA A 162 -4.78 -3.05 9.64
N THR A 163 -6.04 -2.89 10.07
CA THR A 163 -7.23 -3.24 9.27
C THR A 163 -7.30 -2.40 7.99
N THR A 164 -7.00 -1.10 8.08
CA THR A 164 -6.98 -0.19 6.91
C THR A 164 -5.92 -0.64 5.90
N LEU A 165 -4.71 -0.96 6.36
CA LEU A 165 -3.65 -1.49 5.51
C LEU A 165 -4.02 -2.86 4.92
N GLY A 166 -4.69 -3.73 5.69
CA GLY A 166 -5.20 -5.02 5.24
C GLY A 166 -6.24 -4.89 4.13
N ALA A 167 -7.17 -3.94 4.25
CA ALA A 167 -8.15 -3.63 3.20
C ALA A 167 -7.47 -3.08 1.92
N ALA A 168 -6.48 -2.20 2.08
CA ALA A 168 -5.68 -1.72 0.96
C ALA A 168 -4.93 -2.86 0.26
N LYS A 169 -4.32 -3.79 1.02
CA LYS A 169 -3.70 -5.00 0.49
C LYS A 169 -4.69 -5.83 -0.32
N ALA A 170 -5.86 -6.14 0.22
CA ALA A 170 -6.88 -6.92 -0.48
C ALA A 170 -7.31 -6.24 -1.80
N ARG A 171 -7.43 -4.91 -1.82
CA ARG A 171 -7.72 -4.15 -3.03
C ARG A 171 -6.59 -4.24 -4.06
N ILE A 172 -5.33 -4.17 -3.63
CA ILE A 172 -4.16 -4.36 -4.49
C ILE A 172 -4.15 -5.76 -5.09
N ASP A 173 -4.43 -6.80 -4.29
CA ASP A 173 -4.48 -8.19 -4.75
C ASP A 173 -5.56 -8.39 -5.84
N ILE A 174 -6.77 -7.87 -5.61
CA ILE A 174 -7.87 -7.90 -6.59
C ILE A 174 -7.46 -7.21 -7.90
N GLN A 175 -6.82 -6.04 -7.79
CA GLN A 175 -6.35 -5.32 -8.95
C GLN A 175 -5.27 -6.10 -9.71
N GLN A 176 -4.32 -6.70 -9.01
CA GLN A 176 -3.26 -7.50 -9.63
C GLN A 176 -3.85 -8.67 -10.42
N SER A 177 -4.87 -9.35 -9.87
CA SER A 177 -5.60 -10.39 -10.58
C SER A 177 -6.33 -9.84 -11.81
N PHE A 178 -7.06 -8.72 -11.68
CA PHE A 178 -7.77 -8.09 -12.81
C PHE A 178 -6.82 -7.72 -13.95
N VAL A 179 -5.69 -7.09 -13.65
CA VAL A 179 -4.67 -6.71 -14.64
C VAL A 179 -4.07 -7.96 -15.31
N SER A 180 -3.86 -9.03 -14.55
CA SER A 180 -3.35 -10.30 -15.09
C SER A 180 -4.36 -10.94 -16.05
N SER A 181 -5.65 -10.99 -15.67
CA SER A 181 -6.72 -11.49 -16.54
C SER A 181 -6.88 -10.63 -17.79
N LEU A 182 -6.86 -9.31 -17.64
CA LEU A 182 -6.93 -8.37 -18.77
C LEU A 182 -5.77 -8.58 -19.73
N LYS A 183 -4.54 -8.74 -19.22
CA LYS A 183 -3.36 -9.05 -20.03
C LYS A 183 -3.58 -10.34 -20.83
N ASN A 184 -4.03 -11.41 -20.18
CA ASN A 184 -4.25 -12.70 -20.85
C ASN A 184 -5.33 -12.61 -21.94
N SER A 185 -6.43 -11.88 -21.67
CA SER A 185 -7.49 -11.66 -22.66
C SER A 185 -7.01 -10.82 -23.84
N ILE A 186 -6.20 -9.79 -23.60
CA ILE A 186 -5.59 -8.97 -24.68
C ILE A 186 -4.64 -9.83 -25.51
N GLU A 187 -3.79 -10.64 -24.88
CA GLU A 187 -2.85 -11.53 -25.56
C GLU A 187 -3.58 -12.54 -26.46
N SER A 188 -4.64 -13.16 -25.95
CA SER A 188 -5.48 -14.05 -26.76
C SER A 188 -6.23 -13.33 -27.87
N GLY A 189 -6.77 -12.14 -27.61
CA GLY A 189 -7.46 -11.33 -28.63
C GLY A 189 -6.53 -10.87 -29.75
N ILE A 190 -5.30 -10.46 -29.42
CA ILE A 190 -4.26 -10.13 -30.41
C ILE A 190 -3.85 -11.40 -31.16
N SER A 191 -3.65 -12.52 -30.48
CA SER A 191 -3.33 -13.80 -31.14
C SER A 191 -4.39 -14.18 -32.16
N GLN A 192 -5.67 -14.07 -31.83
CA GLN A 192 -6.77 -14.36 -32.76
C GLN A 192 -6.78 -13.42 -33.97
N LEU A 193 -6.49 -12.13 -33.76
CA LEU A 193 -6.39 -11.16 -34.86
C LEU A 193 -5.20 -11.46 -35.77
N VAL A 194 -4.04 -11.82 -35.20
CA VAL A 194 -2.84 -12.19 -35.97
C VAL A 194 -3.03 -13.52 -36.69
N ASP A 195 -3.62 -14.52 -36.05
CA ASP A 195 -3.91 -15.82 -36.66
C ASP A 195 -4.92 -15.69 -37.81
N ALA A 196 -5.95 -14.85 -37.65
CA ALA A 196 -6.90 -14.55 -38.71
C ALA A 196 -6.23 -13.84 -39.91
N ASP A 197 -5.35 -12.88 -39.64
CA ASP A 197 -4.59 -12.17 -40.68
C ASP A 197 -3.63 -13.13 -41.42
N MET A 198 -2.95 -14.01 -40.68
CA MET A 198 -2.09 -15.03 -41.28
C MET A 198 -2.86 -15.98 -42.21
N ASN A 199 -4.08 -16.38 -41.86
CA ASN A 199 -4.94 -17.20 -42.73
C ASN A 199 -5.38 -16.46 -44.00
N ALA A 200 -5.74 -15.18 -43.89
CA ALA A 200 -6.11 -14.35 -45.03
C ALA A 200 -4.92 -14.14 -45.98
N GLU A 201 -3.74 -13.79 -45.45
CA GLU A 201 -2.53 -13.58 -46.27
C GLU A 201 -2.02 -14.90 -46.85
N SER A 202 -2.13 -16.03 -46.14
CA SER A 202 -1.81 -17.36 -46.67
C SER A 202 -2.71 -17.73 -47.86
N THR A 203 -4.00 -17.47 -47.76
CA THR A 203 -4.96 -17.69 -48.86
C THR A 203 -4.67 -16.75 -50.03
N ARG A 204 -4.32 -15.49 -49.74
CA ARG A 204 -3.93 -14.49 -50.75
C ARG A 204 -2.66 -14.92 -51.49
N LEU A 205 -1.67 -15.44 -50.77
CA LEU A 205 -0.43 -15.96 -51.32
C LEU A 205 -0.69 -17.15 -52.25
N GLN A 206 -1.53 -18.11 -51.82
CA GLN A 206 -1.93 -19.25 -52.66
C GLN A 206 -2.65 -18.78 -53.93
N ALA A 207 -3.58 -17.83 -53.83
CA ALA A 207 -4.26 -17.25 -54.98
C ALA A 207 -3.29 -16.54 -55.93
N LEU A 208 -2.28 -15.84 -55.38
CA LEU A 208 -1.23 -15.19 -56.17
C LEU A 208 -0.35 -16.21 -56.91
N GLN A 209 0.00 -17.32 -56.26
CA GLN A 209 0.75 -18.42 -56.87
C GLN A 209 -0.03 -19.07 -58.01
N VAL A 210 -1.33 -19.34 -57.82
CA VAL A 210 -2.21 -19.86 -58.88
C VAL A 210 -2.31 -18.88 -60.04
N LYS A 211 -2.46 -17.57 -59.75
CA LYS A 211 -2.49 -16.53 -60.78
C LYS A 211 -1.17 -16.46 -61.57
N GLN A 212 -0.02 -16.62 -60.91
CA GLN A 212 1.28 -16.67 -61.58
C GLN A 212 1.41 -17.92 -62.45
N GLN A 213 0.98 -19.09 -61.97
CA GLN A 213 0.99 -20.34 -62.75
C GLN A 213 0.09 -20.24 -63.98
N LEU A 214 -1.11 -19.68 -63.85
CA LEU A 214 -2.00 -19.39 -64.97
C LEU A 214 -1.40 -18.35 -65.92
N GLY A 215 -0.70 -17.34 -65.41
CA GLY A 215 0.02 -16.36 -66.22
C GLY A 215 1.12 -17.01 -67.08
N ILE A 216 1.90 -17.93 -66.50
CA ILE A 216 2.93 -18.69 -67.23
C ILE A 216 2.29 -19.62 -68.27
N GLN A 217 1.22 -20.33 -67.94
CA GLN A 217 0.49 -21.17 -68.89
C GLN A 217 -0.13 -20.35 -70.03
N ALA A 218 -0.73 -19.18 -69.73
CA ALA A 218 -1.27 -18.27 -70.72
C ALA A 218 -0.18 -17.74 -71.66
N LEU A 219 1.01 -17.41 -71.13
CA LEU A 219 2.19 -17.04 -71.93
C LEU A 219 2.68 -18.20 -72.82
N ALA A 220 2.72 -19.43 -72.29
CA ALA A 220 3.09 -20.61 -73.07
C ALA A 220 2.09 -20.90 -74.20
N ILE A 221 0.78 -20.77 -73.93
CA ILE A 221 -0.28 -20.91 -74.93
C ILE A 221 -0.19 -19.80 -75.98
N ALA A 222 -0.01 -18.55 -75.58
CA ALA A 222 0.15 -17.41 -76.49
C ALA A 222 1.37 -17.58 -77.41
N ASN A 223 2.50 -18.07 -76.87
CA ASN A 223 3.69 -18.39 -77.66
C ASN A 223 3.46 -19.56 -78.62
N SER A 224 2.80 -20.64 -78.18
CA SER A 224 2.48 -21.79 -79.04
C SER A 224 1.48 -21.44 -80.15
N SER A 225 0.46 -20.63 -79.86
CA SER A 225 -0.54 -20.14 -80.83
C SER A 225 0.10 -19.26 -81.89
N SER A 226 1.03 -18.38 -81.50
CA SER A 226 1.80 -17.54 -82.43
C SER A 226 2.70 -18.39 -83.35
N GLN A 227 3.26 -19.50 -82.84
CA GLN A 227 4.01 -20.46 -83.66
C GLN A 227 3.11 -21.26 -84.63
N SER A 228 1.90 -21.64 -84.22
CA SER A 228 0.91 -22.27 -85.12
C SER A 228 0.44 -21.33 -86.23
N ILE A 229 0.26 -20.03 -85.95
CA ILE A 229 -0.06 -19.03 -86.96
C ILE A 229 1.10 -18.89 -87.97
N LEU A 230 2.35 -18.92 -87.51
CA LEU A 230 3.51 -18.90 -88.41
C LEU A 230 3.61 -20.14 -89.32
N SER A 231 3.12 -21.31 -88.88
CA SER A 231 3.06 -22.52 -89.73
C SER A 231 1.98 -22.46 -90.82
N LEU A 232 0.96 -21.62 -90.66
CA LEU A 232 -0.11 -21.39 -91.66
C LEU A 232 0.31 -20.47 -92.80
N PHE A 233 1.44 -19.75 -92.65
CA PHE A 233 2.04 -18.91 -93.67
C PHE A 233 3.31 -19.53 -94.28
N ARG A 234 3.49 -20.86 -94.13
CA ARG A 234 4.54 -21.65 -94.79
C ARG A 234 3.94 -22.60 -95.82
#